data_AF-A0A9Q7UR55-F1
#
_entry.id   AF-A0A9Q7UR55-F1
#
_cell.length_a   1.000
_cell.length_b   1.000
_cell.length_c   1.000
_cell.angle_alpha   90.00
_cell.angle_beta   90.00
_cell.angle_gamma   90.00
#
_symmetry.space_group_name_H-M   'P 1'
#
loop_
_entity.id
_entity.type
_entity.pdbx_description
1 polymer ?
#
loop_
_entity_poly.entity_id
_entity_poly.type
_entity_poly.pdbx_seq_one_letter_code
_entity_poly.pdbx_strand_id
1 'polypeptide(L)' 'MITRSLRIALLLLLFANAVLLAAVLGAFGAQPLSGWFESPREPHRLEQQVRGERMRLQPPPATPASAPGA' A
#
# COMPACT_ATOMS: atom_id res chain seq x y z
N MET A 1 -4.93 -24.94 40.88
CA MET A 1 -3.63 -24.98 40.15
C MET A 1 -3.91 -24.82 38.68
N ILE A 2 -3.36 -23.79 38.03
CA ILE A 2 -3.52 -23.61 36.58
C ILE A 2 -2.66 -24.67 35.89
N THR A 3 -3.28 -25.52 35.06
CA THR A 3 -2.58 -26.56 34.31
C THR A 3 -1.62 -25.91 33.31
N ARG A 4 -0.51 -26.59 32.99
CA ARG A 4 0.50 -26.09 32.04
C ARG A 4 -0.14 -25.73 30.69
N SER A 5 -1.08 -26.54 30.21
CA SER A 5 -1.83 -26.29 28.98
C SER A 5 -2.66 -25.00 29.06
N LEU A 6 -3.38 -24.78 30.17
CA LEU A 6 -4.16 -23.57 30.37
C LEU A 6 -3.27 -22.32 30.41
N ARG A 7 -2.09 -22.38 31.05
CA ARG A 7 -1.12 -21.26 31.00
C ARG A 7 -0.69 -20.94 29.58
N ILE A 8 -0.33 -21.96 28.79
CA ILE A 8 0.08 -21.77 27.40
C ILE A 8 -1.06 -21.16 26.57
N ALA A 9 -2.27 -21.68 26.71
CA ALA A 9 -3.45 -21.15 26.02
C ALA A 9 -3.70 -19.68 26.35
N LEU A 10 -3.57 -19.30 27.63
CA LEU A 10 -3.73 -17.90 28.06
C LEU A 10 -2.63 -16.99 27.50
N LEU A 11 -1.38 -17.45 27.44
CA LEU A 11 -0.29 -16.68 26.85
C LEU A 11 -0.48 -16.49 25.34
N LEU A 12 -0.89 -17.54 24.63
CA LEU A 12 -1.22 -17.44 23.19
C LEU A 12 -2.39 -16.50 22.95
N LEU A 13 -3.44 -16.58 23.78
CA LEU A 13 -4.59 -15.68 23.68
C LEU A 13 -4.17 -14.22 23.93
N LEU A 14 -3.34 -13.97 24.93
CA LEU A 14 -2.82 -12.63 25.22
C LEU A 14 -2.01 -12.09 24.03
N PHE A 15 -1.12 -12.92 23.47
CA PHE A 15 -0.31 -12.54 22.33
C PHE A 15 -1.16 -12.22 21.09
N ALA A 16 -2.15 -13.06 20.78
CA ALA A 16 -3.07 -12.83 19.67
C ALA A 16 -3.85 -11.52 19.82
N ASN A 17 -4.31 -11.19 21.04
CA ASN A 17 -4.98 -9.93 21.31
C ASN A 17 -4.06 -8.71 21.15
N ALA A 18 -2.79 -8.81 21.57
CA ALA A 18 -1.82 -7.73 21.38
C ALA A 18 -1.56 -7.46 19.89
N VAL A 19 -1.40 -8.52 19.09
CA VAL A 19 -1.25 -8.39 17.63
C VAL A 19 -2.50 -7.76 17.00
N LEU A 20 -3.69 -8.21 17.40
CA LEU A 20 -4.95 -7.65 16.91
C LEU A 20 -5.09 -6.17 17.27
N LEU A 21 -4.74 -5.78 18.49
CA LEU A 21 -4.77 -4.38 18.92
C LEU A 21 -3.82 -3.51 18.09
N ALA A 22 -2.59 -3.99 17.84
CA ALA A 22 -1.65 -3.30 16.98
C ALA A 22 -2.18 -3.13 15.54
N ALA A 23 -2.90 -4.14 15.01
CA ALA A 23 -3.54 -4.05 13.71
C ALA A 23 -4.67 -3.01 13.68
N VAL A 24 -5.52 -2.96 14.72
CA VAL A 24 -6.58 -1.95 14.84
C VAL A 24 -6.00 -0.53 14.95
N LEU A 25 -4.86 -0.37 15.63
CA LEU A 25 -4.14 0.89 15.71
C LEU A 25 -3.38 1.25 14.41
N GLY A 26 -3.40 0.39 13.40
CA GLY A 26 -2.75 0.65 12.12
C GLY A 26 -1.23 0.49 12.14
N ALA A 27 -0.66 -0.21 13.13
CA ALA A 27 0.79 -0.38 13.26
C ALA A 27 1.44 -1.08 12.05
N PHE A 28 0.68 -1.85 11.26
CA PHE A 28 1.16 -2.57 10.10
C PHE A 28 0.91 -1.87 8.74
N GLY A 29 0.28 -0.68 8.73
CA GLY A 29 -0.01 0.08 7.51
C GLY A 29 -1.14 -0.49 6.65
N ALA A 30 -1.35 0.11 5.47
CA ALA A 30 -2.49 -0.20 4.59
C ALA A 30 -2.42 -1.60 3.92
N GLN A 31 -1.20 -2.07 3.62
CA GLN A 31 -0.98 -3.39 3.02
C GLN A 31 0.09 -4.18 3.79
N PRO A 32 -0.27 -4.76 4.94
CA PRO A 32 0.67 -5.41 5.85
C PRO A 32 1.33 -6.67 5.27
N LEU A 33 0.72 -7.28 4.25
CA LEU A 33 1.17 -8.52 3.62
C LEU A 33 1.76 -8.33 2.21
N SER A 34 1.81 -7.09 1.69
CA SER A 34 2.24 -6.80 0.31
C SER A 34 3.63 -7.39 -0.01
N GLY A 35 4.61 -7.21 0.88
CA GLY A 35 5.97 -7.71 0.67
C GLY A 35 6.20 -9.20 0.93
N TRP A 36 5.22 -9.94 1.46
CA TRP A 36 5.37 -11.38 1.73
C TRP A 36 4.98 -12.27 0.55
N PHE A 37 4.07 -11.78 -0.30
CA PHE A 37 3.57 -12.52 -1.47
C PHE A 37 3.91 -11.84 -2.81
N GLU A 38 4.41 -10.60 -2.80
CA GLU A 38 4.93 -10.00 -4.03
C GLU A 38 6.32 -10.55 -4.33
N SER A 39 6.48 -11.20 -5.49
CA SER A 39 7.81 -11.46 -6.05
C SER A 39 8.56 -10.13 -6.16
N PRO A 40 9.88 -10.08 -5.90
CA PRO A 40 10.67 -8.88 -6.16
C PRO A 40 10.40 -8.40 -7.59
N ARG A 41 9.62 -7.32 -7.75
CA ARG A 41 9.34 -6.76 -9.06
C ARG A 41 10.67 -6.26 -9.58
N GLU A 42 11.23 -6.88 -10.62
CA GLU A 42 12.45 -6.40 -11.29
C GLU A 42 12.16 -4.99 -11.83
N PRO A 43 12.60 -3.91 -11.17
CA PRO A 43 12.19 -2.55 -11.55
C PRO A 43 12.77 -2.16 -12.92
N HIS A 44 13.82 -2.86 -13.35
CA HIS A 44 14.51 -2.61 -14.62
C HIS A 44 13.67 -2.98 -15.85
N ARG A 45 12.62 -3.81 -15.72
CA ARG A 45 11.76 -4.18 -16.85
C ARG A 45 10.49 -3.35 -16.96
N LEU A 46 10.15 -2.58 -15.93
CA LEU A 46 8.97 -1.71 -15.95
C LEU A 46 9.10 -0.60 -16.99
N GLU A 47 10.29 -0.02 -17.16
CA GLU A 47 10.55 1.00 -18.20
C GLU A 47 10.44 0.45 -19.62
N GLN A 48 10.69 -0.85 -19.81
CA GLN A 48 10.56 -1.50 -21.11
C GLN A 48 9.11 -1.94 -21.40
N GLN A 49 8.33 -2.25 -20.36
CA GLN A 49 6.93 -2.65 -20.48
C GLN A 49 5.99 -1.45 -20.63
N VAL A 50 6.34 -0.29 -20.08
CA VAL A 50 5.59 0.94 -20.30
C VAL A 50 6.14 1.62 -21.56
N ARG A 51 5.44 1.51 -22.68
CA ARG A 51 5.70 2.35 -23.87
C ARG A 51 5.35 3.80 -23.54
N GLY A 52 6.22 4.50 -22.81
CA GLY A 52 6.01 5.86 -22.30
C GLY A 52 5.68 6.89 -23.39
N GLU A 53 6.02 6.59 -24.65
CA GLU A 53 5.67 7.39 -25.82
C GLU A 53 4.16 7.61 -26.00
N ARG A 54 3.29 6.68 -25.56
CA ARG A 54 1.83 6.82 -25.71
C ARG A 54 1.12 7.53 -24.57
N MET A 55 1.82 7.86 -23.48
CA MET A 55 1.26 8.59 -22.34
C MET A 55 1.75 10.05 -22.27
N ARG A 56 2.22 10.61 -23.39
CA ARG A 56 2.47 12.05 -23.45
C ARG A 56 1.13 12.77 -23.51
N LEU A 57 0.72 13.34 -22.38
CA LEU A 57 -0.40 14.29 -22.32
C LEU A 57 -0.06 15.45 -23.28
N GLN A 58 -0.83 15.56 -24.36
CA GLN A 58 -0.78 16.72 -25.26
C GLN A 58 -1.15 17.95 -24.40
N PRO A 59 -0.31 19.01 -24.37
CA PRO A 59 -0.69 20.24 -23.71
C PRO A 59 -2.01 20.73 -24.32
N PRO A 60 -2.99 21.18 -23.51
CA PRO A 60 -4.20 21.75 -24.07
C PRO A 60 -3.83 22.93 -24.98
N PRO A 61 -4.46 23.07 -26.16
CA PRO A 61 -4.19 24.19 -27.05
C PRO A 61 -4.45 25.49 -26.29
N ALA A 62 -3.51 26.43 -26.39
CA ALA A 62 -3.66 27.75 -25.78
C ALA A 62 -4.87 28.45 -26.41
N THR A 63 -5.98 28.52 -25.67
CA THR A 63 -7.13 29.33 -26.04
C THR A 63 -6.68 30.79 -26.06
N PRO A 64 -6.73 31.52 -27.19
CA PRO A 64 -6.52 32.95 -27.16
C PRO A 64 -7.68 33.57 -26.38
N ALA A 65 -7.38 34.18 -25.24
CA ALA A 65 -8.31 35.05 -24.54
C ALA A 65 -8.49 36.32 -25.37
N SER A 66 -9.36 36.27 -26.37
CA SER A 66 -9.81 37.45 -27.10
C SER A 66 -10.77 38.23 -26.22
N ALA A 67 -10.23 39.17 -25.45
CA ALA A 67 -10.99 40.30 -24.94
C ALA A 67 -11.00 41.42 -26.00
N PRO A 68 -12.17 42.00 -26.28
CA PRO A 68 -12.28 43.42 -26.60
C PRO A 68 -13.22 44.09 -25.57
N GLY A 69 -12.92 45.20 -24.90
CA GLY A 69 -11.92 46.23 -25.17
C GLY A 69 -12.54 47.39 -25.98
N ALA A 70 -13.14 48.34 -25.26
CA ALA A 70 -13.66 49.67 -25.67
C ALA A 70 -14.97 49.75 -26.47
#